data_AF-A0A920KB04-F1
#
_entry.id   AF-A0A920KB04-F1
#
_cell.length_a   1.000
_cell.length_b   1.000
_cell.length_c   1.000
_cell.angle_alpha   90.00
_cell.angle_beta   90.00
_cell.angle_gamma   90.00
#
_symmetry.space_group_name_H-M   'P 1'
#
loop_
_entity.id
_entity.type
_entity.pdbx_description
1 polymer ?
#
loop_
_entity_poly.entity_id
_entity_poly.type
_entity_poly.pdbx_seq_one_letter_code
_entity_poly.pdbx_strand_id
1 'polypeptide(L)'
;MAELNRDATQMLNSKLDAPSNSEDIWLALCNEAKLWSAAEPTLETLFQKNVLQQKSFQSALVTVISTELSTDYDDYIAIQKAADDALNSDPLLEKAATADLCATIERDPACHSYLKPFLFYKGFQAIQAYRLANWLWKNGKNGLG
;
A
#
# COMPACT_ATOMS: atom_id res chain seq x y z
N MET A 1 -27.12 8.75 13.19
CA MET A 1 -25.70 8.97 12.83
C MET A 1 -24.73 7.96 13.47
N ALA A 2 -25.05 7.32 14.62
CA ALA A 2 -24.18 6.31 15.25
C ALA A 2 -24.33 4.88 14.69
N GLU A 3 -25.43 4.57 14.00
CA GLU A 3 -25.73 3.20 13.52
C GLU A 3 -25.05 2.86 12.18
N LEU A 4 -24.87 3.86 11.29
CA LEU A 4 -24.21 3.65 9.99
C LEU A 4 -22.72 3.25 10.11
N ASN A 5 -22.07 3.61 11.23
CA ASN A 5 -20.68 3.26 11.50
C ASN A 5 -20.53 1.83 12.04
N ARG A 6 -21.59 1.27 12.62
CA ARG A 6 -21.57 -0.09 13.19
C ARG A 6 -21.68 -1.15 12.11
N ASP A 7 -22.54 -0.94 11.11
CA ASP A 7 -22.70 -1.86 9.98
C ASP A 7 -21.47 -1.90 9.07
N ALA A 8 -20.83 -0.76 8.80
CA ALA A 8 -19.56 -0.73 8.06
C ALA A 8 -18.46 -1.47 8.82
N THR A 9 -18.36 -1.25 10.14
CA THR A 9 -17.39 -1.94 11.01
C THR A 9 -17.69 -3.44 11.12
N GLN A 10 -18.96 -3.86 11.02
CA GLN A 10 -19.38 -5.25 11.09
C GLN A 10 -19.20 -6.00 9.76
N MET A 11 -19.33 -5.32 8.61
CA MET A 11 -18.99 -5.88 7.29
C MET A 11 -17.48 -6.04 7.08
N LEU A 12 -16.66 -5.19 7.69
CA LEU A 12 -15.20 -5.36 7.78
C LEU A 12 -14.79 -6.56 8.67
N ASN A 13 -15.71 -7.08 9.50
CA ASN A 13 -15.43 -8.09 10.52
C ASN A 13 -15.91 -9.51 10.16
N SER A 14 -16.46 -9.73 8.96
CA SER A 14 -16.54 -11.10 8.47
C SER A 14 -15.11 -11.57 8.23
N LYS A 15 -14.69 -12.64 8.90
CA LYS A 15 -13.51 -13.43 8.56
C LYS A 15 -13.58 -13.77 7.07
N LEU A 16 -13.11 -12.89 6.19
CA LEU A 16 -12.72 -13.26 4.84
C LEU A 16 -11.49 -14.12 5.03
N ASP A 17 -11.49 -15.31 4.42
CA ASP A 17 -10.28 -16.09 4.23
C ASP A 17 -9.17 -15.13 3.81
N ALA A 18 -8.05 -15.12 4.55
CA ALA A 18 -7.00 -14.14 4.32
C ALA A 18 -6.66 -14.12 2.82
N PRO A 19 -6.81 -12.97 2.14
CA PRO A 19 -6.57 -12.87 0.71
C PRO A 19 -5.19 -13.45 0.38
N SER A 20 -5.19 -14.51 -0.44
CA SER A 20 -4.01 -15.36 -0.63
C SER A 20 -3.09 -14.88 -1.76
N ASN A 21 -3.50 -13.81 -2.45
CA ASN A 21 -2.79 -13.23 -3.58
C ASN A 21 -2.96 -11.69 -3.58
N SER A 22 -2.16 -11.00 -4.40
CA SER A 22 -2.16 -9.54 -4.47
C SER A 22 -3.45 -8.94 -5.03
N GLU A 23 -4.19 -9.68 -5.87
CA GLU A 23 -5.45 -9.21 -6.46
C GLU A 23 -6.56 -9.08 -5.41
N ASP A 24 -6.68 -10.04 -4.51
CA ASP A 24 -7.69 -9.99 -3.46
C ASP A 24 -7.40 -8.83 -2.48
N ILE A 25 -6.13 -8.61 -2.13
CA ILE A 25 -5.69 -7.45 -1.32
C ILE A 25 -5.97 -6.15 -2.07
N TRP A 26 -5.70 -6.11 -3.37
CA TRP A 26 -5.95 -4.95 -4.20
C TRP A 26 -7.42 -4.55 -4.21
N LEU A 27 -8.31 -5.51 -4.39
CA LEU A 27 -9.76 -5.30 -4.33
C LEU A 27 -10.19 -4.79 -2.95
N ALA A 28 -9.65 -5.34 -1.87
CA ALA A 28 -9.90 -4.87 -0.51
C ALA A 28 -9.48 -3.40 -0.33
N LEU A 29 -8.26 -3.04 -0.75
CA LEU A 29 -7.77 -1.66 -0.72
C LEU A 29 -8.69 -0.71 -1.48
N CYS A 30 -9.11 -1.08 -2.69
CA CYS A 30 -10.00 -0.27 -3.50
C CYS A 30 -11.37 -0.07 -2.85
N ASN A 31 -11.93 -1.13 -2.28
CA ASN A 31 -13.24 -1.08 -1.62
C ASN A 31 -13.17 -0.21 -0.35
N GLU A 32 -12.17 -0.43 0.49
CA GLU A 32 -11.95 0.39 1.69
C GLU A 32 -11.73 1.86 1.31
N ALA A 33 -10.91 2.15 0.30
CA ALA A 33 -10.66 3.52 -0.14
C ALA A 33 -11.93 4.22 -0.64
N LYS A 34 -12.82 3.52 -1.37
CA LYS A 34 -14.12 4.08 -1.79
C LYS A 34 -15.02 4.40 -0.59
N LEU A 35 -15.10 3.49 0.38
CA LEU A 35 -15.90 3.68 1.59
C LEU A 35 -15.40 4.89 2.38
N TRP A 36 -14.08 5.00 2.57
CA TRP A 36 -13.47 6.10 3.30
C TRP A 36 -13.57 7.44 2.56
N SER A 37 -13.46 7.46 1.22
CA SER A 37 -13.69 8.70 0.44
C SER A 37 -15.11 9.24 0.62
N ALA A 38 -16.12 8.36 0.70
CA ALA A 38 -17.51 8.77 0.92
C ALA A 38 -17.74 9.26 2.36
N ALA A 39 -17.09 8.63 3.34
CA ALA A 39 -17.22 9.00 4.75
C ALA A 39 -16.44 10.29 5.10
N GLU A 40 -15.27 10.48 4.49
CA GLU A 40 -14.33 11.57 4.78
C GLU A 40 -13.86 12.26 3.48
N PRO A 41 -14.68 13.15 2.89
CA PRO A 41 -14.36 13.82 1.61
C PRO A 41 -13.07 14.63 1.63
N THR A 42 -12.61 15.08 2.81
CA THR A 42 -11.34 15.79 2.97
C THR A 42 -10.12 14.94 2.62
N LEU A 43 -10.24 13.62 2.70
CA LEU A 43 -9.18 12.67 2.36
C LEU A 43 -9.35 12.06 0.96
N GLU A 44 -10.40 12.43 0.22
CA GLU A 44 -10.71 11.85 -1.09
C GLU A 44 -9.52 11.95 -2.04
N THR A 45 -8.87 13.11 -2.17
CA THR A 45 -7.72 13.29 -3.06
C THR A 45 -6.55 12.37 -2.69
N LEU A 46 -6.34 12.11 -1.40
CA LEU A 46 -5.31 11.19 -0.92
C LEU A 46 -5.61 9.75 -1.35
N PHE A 47 -6.86 9.29 -1.18
CA PHE A 47 -7.26 7.94 -1.59
C PHE A 47 -7.30 7.77 -3.11
N GLN A 48 -7.73 8.80 -3.84
CA GLN A 48 -7.69 8.84 -5.30
C GLN A 48 -6.27 8.67 -5.81
N LYS A 49 -5.35 9.52 -5.33
CA LYS A 49 -3.95 9.49 -5.74
C LYS A 49 -3.29 8.14 -5.45
N ASN A 50 -3.40 7.65 -4.21
CA ASN A 50 -2.58 6.51 -3.76
C ASN A 50 -3.21 5.14 -4.05
N VAL A 51 -4.52 5.07 -4.30
CA VAL A 51 -5.23 3.81 -4.52
C VAL A 51 -6.17 3.90 -5.71
N LEU A 52 -7.22 4.71 -5.69
CA LEU A 52 -8.33 4.54 -6.65
C LEU A 52 -7.98 4.83 -8.12
N GLN A 53 -6.95 5.65 -8.38
CA GLN A 53 -6.45 5.90 -9.74
C GLN A 53 -5.35 4.94 -10.19
N GLN A 54 -4.88 4.08 -9.28
CA GLN A 54 -3.84 3.10 -9.56
C GLN A 54 -4.44 1.87 -10.23
N LYS A 55 -3.62 1.15 -11.01
CA LYS A 55 -4.09 0.02 -11.83
C LYS A 55 -4.01 -1.33 -11.12
N SER A 56 -3.20 -1.43 -10.08
CA SER A 56 -2.93 -2.66 -9.34
C SER A 56 -2.32 -2.35 -7.97
N PHE A 57 -2.21 -3.38 -7.13
CA PHE A 57 -1.47 -3.31 -5.87
C PHE A 57 -0.04 -2.80 -6.07
N GLN A 58 0.66 -3.32 -7.08
CA GLN A 58 2.03 -2.90 -7.41
C GLN A 58 2.11 -1.40 -7.72
N SER A 59 1.23 -0.87 -8.58
CA SER A 59 1.24 0.57 -8.93
C SER A 59 0.92 1.46 -7.72
N ALA A 60 0.00 1.03 -6.86
CA ALA A 60 -0.29 1.71 -5.61
C ALA A 60 0.92 1.70 -4.66
N LEU A 61 1.61 0.56 -4.55
CA LEU A 61 2.78 0.42 -3.69
C LEU A 61 3.93 1.34 -4.15
N VAL A 62 4.17 1.39 -5.46
CA VAL A 62 5.13 2.32 -6.07
C VAL A 62 4.78 3.76 -5.71
N THR A 63 3.52 4.16 -5.85
CA THR A 63 3.05 5.53 -5.55
C THR A 63 3.26 5.90 -4.09
N VAL A 64 2.96 4.97 -3.17
CA VAL A 64 3.15 5.15 -1.72
C VAL A 64 4.62 5.29 -1.36
N ILE A 65 5.47 4.35 -1.80
CA ILE A 65 6.90 4.38 -1.49
C ILE A 65 7.57 5.63 -2.08
N SER A 66 7.22 5.98 -3.32
CA SER A 66 7.77 7.18 -3.97
C SER A 66 7.36 8.42 -3.21
N THR A 67 6.08 8.56 -2.85
CA THR A 67 5.61 9.71 -2.07
C THR A 67 6.31 9.81 -0.71
N GLU A 68 6.59 8.69 -0.05
CA GLU A 68 7.22 8.67 1.28
C GLU A 68 8.72 8.99 1.23
N LEU A 69 9.44 8.57 0.19
CA LEU A 69 10.89 8.70 0.10
C LEU A 69 11.37 10.00 -0.55
N SER A 70 10.50 10.71 -1.25
CA SER A 70 10.86 11.91 -2.00
C SER A 70 10.92 13.16 -1.14
N THR A 71 11.91 14.00 -1.39
CA THR A 71 11.98 15.35 -0.79
C THR A 71 11.46 16.43 -1.73
N ASP A 72 11.50 16.17 -3.04
CA ASP A 72 10.93 17.02 -4.08
C ASP A 72 10.31 16.21 -5.23
N TYR A 73 9.95 16.89 -6.33
CA TYR A 73 9.32 16.26 -7.49
C TYR A 73 10.30 15.44 -8.33
N ASP A 74 11.57 15.86 -8.43
CA ASP A 74 12.55 15.15 -9.24
C ASP A 74 12.93 13.83 -8.56
N ASP A 75 13.06 13.84 -7.23
CA ASP A 75 13.19 12.64 -6.40
C ASP A 75 12.03 11.66 -6.65
N TYR A 76 10.80 12.18 -6.69
CA TYR A 76 9.60 11.36 -6.89
C TYR A 76 9.64 10.61 -8.21
N ILE A 77 9.99 11.29 -9.30
CA ILE A 77 10.07 10.65 -10.61
C ILE A 77 11.20 9.62 -10.65
N ALA A 78 12.36 9.93 -10.06
CA ALA A 78 13.49 9.01 -10.02
C ALA A 78 13.17 7.73 -9.21
N ILE A 79 12.58 7.90 -8.02
CA ILE A 79 12.20 6.79 -7.13
C ILE A 79 11.07 5.97 -7.74
N GLN A 80 10.06 6.62 -8.32
CA GLN A 80 8.96 5.93 -9.00
C GLN A 80 9.48 5.01 -10.09
N LYS A 81 10.35 5.52 -10.97
CA LYS A 81 10.97 4.73 -12.04
C LYS A 81 11.79 3.56 -11.48
N ALA A 82 12.58 3.81 -10.44
CA ALA A 82 13.39 2.76 -9.80
C ALA A 82 12.53 1.67 -9.16
N ALA A 83 11.41 2.05 -8.52
CA ALA A 83 10.47 1.13 -7.90
C ALA A 83 9.69 0.32 -8.93
N ASP A 84 9.23 0.94 -10.02
CA ASP A 84 8.58 0.25 -11.14
C ASP A 84 9.53 -0.77 -11.76
N ASP A 85 10.78 -0.39 -12.06
CA ASP A 85 11.80 -1.30 -12.57
C ASP A 85 12.01 -2.51 -11.65
N ALA A 86 12.13 -2.25 -10.34
CA ALA A 86 12.38 -3.29 -9.34
C ALA A 86 11.23 -4.28 -9.25
N LEU A 87 10.00 -3.79 -9.10
CA LEU A 87 8.81 -4.63 -8.94
C LEU A 87 8.46 -5.41 -10.22
N ASN A 88 8.74 -4.86 -11.41
CA ASN A 88 8.59 -5.58 -12.67
C ASN A 88 9.68 -6.65 -12.87
N SER A 89 10.87 -6.44 -12.32
CA SER A 89 12.00 -7.36 -12.47
C SER A 89 12.00 -8.48 -11.44
N ASP A 90 11.47 -8.22 -10.23
CA ASP A 90 11.43 -9.18 -9.13
C ASP A 90 10.04 -9.27 -8.50
N PRO A 91 9.19 -10.21 -8.97
CA PRO A 91 7.86 -10.44 -8.41
C PRO A 91 7.87 -10.85 -6.92
N LEU A 92 9.01 -11.22 -6.35
CA LEU A 92 9.11 -11.51 -4.92
C LEU A 92 8.97 -10.26 -4.06
N LEU A 93 9.25 -9.06 -4.60
CA LEU A 93 9.06 -7.81 -3.89
C LEU A 93 7.57 -7.55 -3.62
N GLU A 94 6.71 -7.75 -4.61
CA GLU A 94 5.26 -7.63 -4.44
C GLU A 94 4.73 -8.69 -3.47
N LYS A 95 5.16 -9.95 -3.63
CA LYS A 95 4.78 -11.05 -2.72
C LYS A 95 5.21 -10.80 -1.27
N ALA A 96 6.39 -10.20 -1.08
CA ALA A 96 6.86 -9.84 0.24
C ALA A 96 6.02 -8.70 0.83
N ALA A 97 5.66 -7.69 0.02
CA ALA A 97 4.81 -6.58 0.47
C ALA A 97 3.41 -7.04 0.86
N THR A 98 2.80 -7.95 0.10
CA THR A 98 1.48 -8.52 0.46
C THR A 98 1.56 -9.35 1.74
N ALA A 99 2.60 -10.17 1.89
CA ALA A 99 2.83 -10.94 3.12
C ALA A 99 3.07 -10.03 4.34
N ASP A 100 3.84 -8.96 4.19
CA ASP A 100 4.09 -7.97 5.25
C ASP A 100 2.78 -7.28 5.67
N LEU A 101 1.89 -7.00 4.72
CA LEU A 101 0.58 -6.38 5.00
C LEU A 101 -0.35 -7.34 5.75
N CYS A 102 -0.45 -8.60 5.29
CA CYS A 102 -1.22 -9.63 6.00
C CYS A 102 -0.67 -9.85 7.42
N ALA A 103 0.65 -9.96 7.58
CA ALA A 103 1.27 -10.13 8.89
C ALA A 103 1.05 -8.92 9.81
N THR A 104 0.96 -7.70 9.25
CA THR A 104 0.64 -6.49 10.03
C THR A 104 -0.76 -6.57 10.62
N ILE A 105 -1.74 -7.04 9.83
CA ILE A 105 -3.14 -7.19 10.25
C ILE A 105 -3.29 -8.35 11.23
N GLU A 106 -2.68 -9.50 10.95
CA GLU A 106 -2.75 -10.67 11.85
C GLU A 106 -2.20 -10.40 13.25
N ARG A 107 -1.19 -9.53 13.35
CA ARG A 107 -0.49 -9.23 14.60
C ARG A 107 -1.10 -8.06 15.37
N ASP A 108 -1.88 -7.20 14.73
CA ASP A 108 -2.53 -6.05 15.36
C ASP A 108 -4.04 -6.30 15.53
N PRO A 109 -4.51 -6.68 16.73
CA PRO A 109 -5.92 -6.98 16.97
C PRO A 109 -6.86 -5.79 16.79
N ALA A 110 -6.35 -4.56 16.69
CA ALA A 110 -7.16 -3.38 16.43
C ALA A 110 -7.25 -3.04 14.93
N CYS A 111 -6.36 -3.60 14.10
CA CYS A 111 -6.31 -3.33 12.67
C CYS A 111 -7.13 -4.36 11.90
N HIS A 112 -8.25 -3.90 11.33
CA HIS A 112 -9.15 -4.74 10.53
C HIS A 112 -9.27 -4.21 9.08
N SER A 113 -8.25 -3.49 8.61
CA SER A 113 -8.26 -2.77 7.33
C SER A 113 -6.91 -2.94 6.66
N TYR A 114 -6.91 -3.25 5.37
CA TYR A 114 -5.70 -3.26 4.55
C TYR A 114 -5.21 -1.84 4.24
N LEU A 115 -6.14 -0.91 4.07
CA LEU A 115 -5.87 0.47 3.66
C LEU A 115 -5.07 1.24 4.71
N LYS A 116 -5.40 1.08 5.99
CA LYS A 116 -4.73 1.79 7.09
C LYS A 116 -3.23 1.50 7.17
N PRO A 117 -2.78 0.23 7.28
CA PRO A 117 -1.36 -0.08 7.33
C PRO A 117 -0.65 0.29 6.02
N PHE A 118 -1.31 0.10 4.88
CA PHE A 118 -0.75 0.44 3.58
C PHE A 118 -0.42 1.94 3.44
N LEU A 119 -1.34 2.83 3.85
CA LEU A 119 -1.18 4.27 3.65
C LEU A 119 -0.53 5.01 4.82
N PHE A 120 -0.65 4.51 6.06
CA PHE A 120 -0.31 5.32 7.24
C PHE A 120 0.72 4.68 8.18
N TYR A 121 0.97 3.36 8.09
CA TYR A 121 1.89 2.73 9.03
C TYR A 121 3.33 2.87 8.55
N LYS A 122 4.09 3.75 9.22
CA LYS A 122 5.50 4.00 8.93
C LYS A 122 6.36 2.74 9.01
N GLY A 123 6.01 1.79 9.88
CA GLY A 123 6.70 0.49 9.96
C GLY A 123 6.56 -0.33 8.67
N PHE A 124 5.35 -0.41 8.10
CA PHE A 124 5.13 -1.09 6.84
C PHE A 124 5.89 -0.39 5.70
N GLN A 125 5.72 0.93 5.57
CA GLN A 125 6.36 1.74 4.53
C GLN A 125 7.89 1.66 4.57
N ALA A 126 8.48 1.71 5.78
CA ALA A 126 9.92 1.59 5.96
C ALA A 126 10.46 0.22 5.51
N ILE A 127 9.73 -0.88 5.75
CA ILE A 127 10.14 -2.21 5.28
C ILE A 127 10.13 -2.26 3.76
N GLN A 128 9.11 -1.70 3.10
CA GLN A 128 9.03 -1.71 1.64
C GLN A 128 10.12 -0.83 1.00
N ALA A 129 10.40 0.34 1.59
CA ALA A 129 11.52 1.18 1.21
C ALA A 129 12.87 0.46 1.34
N TYR A 130 13.09 -0.24 2.45
CA TYR A 130 14.30 -1.05 2.65
C TYR A 130 14.44 -2.15 1.58
N ARG A 131 13.36 -2.86 1.25
CA ARG A 131 13.38 -3.91 0.21
C ARG A 131 13.76 -3.33 -1.14
N LEU A 132 13.20 -2.18 -1.51
CA LEU A 132 13.58 -1.47 -2.74
C LEU A 132 15.05 -1.08 -2.73
N ALA A 133 15.54 -0.44 -1.67
CA ALA A 133 16.95 -0.06 -1.54
C ALA A 133 17.90 -1.27 -1.63
N ASN A 134 17.56 -2.37 -0.96
CA ASN A 134 18.32 -3.61 -1.01
C ASN A 134 18.30 -4.25 -2.40
N TRP A 135 17.18 -4.20 -3.12
CA TRP A 135 17.13 -4.67 -4.51
C TRP A 135 18.02 -3.82 -5.41
N LEU A 136 17.97 -2.48 -5.30
CA LEU A 136 18.84 -1.58 -6.06
C LEU A 136 20.32 -1.87 -5.80
N TRP A 137 20.70 -2.03 -4.53
CA TRP A 137 22.06 -2.37 -4.13
C TRP A 137 22.56 -3.70 -4.74
N LYS A 138 21.72 -4.73 -4.75
CA LYS A 138 22.08 -6.04 -5.32
C LYS A 138 22.22 -6.00 -6.84
N ASN A 139 21.53 -5.09 -7.50
CA ASN A 139 21.55 -4.94 -8.95
C ASN A 139 22.59 -3.92 -9.45
N GLY A 140 23.52 -3.50 -8.58
CA GLY A 140 24.56 -2.54 -8.94
C GLY A 140 24.04 -1.13 -9.19
N LYS A 141 22.78 -0.85 -8.86
CA LYS A 141 22.16 0.49 -8.91
C LYS A 141 22.47 1.28 -7.62
N ASN A 142 23.72 1.19 -7.17
CA ASN A 142 24.17 1.63 -5.84
C ASN A 142 24.38 3.16 -5.78
N GLY A 143 24.42 3.80 -6.95
CA GLY A 143 24.29 5.23 -7.09
C GLY A 143 22.91 5.55 -7.64
N LEU A 144 22.01 6.03 -6.78
CA LEU A 144 21.11 7.11 -7.20
C LEU A 144 22.04 8.29 -7.51
N GLY A 145 22.60 8.29 -8.73
CA GLY A 145 23.48 9.33 -9.26
C GLY A 145 22.71 10.26 -10.17
#